data_AF-A0A6J8DMQ5-F1
#
_entry.id   AF-A0A6J8DMQ5-F1
#
_cell.length_a   1.000
_cell.length_b   1.000
_cell.length_c   1.000
_cell.angle_alpha   90.00
_cell.angle_beta   90.00
_cell.angle_gamma   90.00
#
_symmetry.space_group_name_H-M   'P 1'
#
loop_
_entity.id
_entity.type
_entity.pdbx_description
1 polymer ?
#
loop_
_entity_poly.entity_id
_entity_poly.type
_entity_poly.pdbx_seq_one_letter_code
_entity_poly.pdbx_strand_id
1 'polypeptide(L)'
;MASVLEQYVNTVQNLSSQGNFSQLCEFIGKSADALTKNASHLDNVLATLDIQQHSLGILGILCVKYSLPNIPDFEILFIQTQEFINNCNGEHVRYATDSFADLCHRFTQNLVEKKQPMRGIKLLVNAIDKIQLFPAQLTSIHADLCQIQLFPAQLTSIHADLCQLCLLSKNMTSAIPFLDVEINEISKEGGHFDAKDLLLYYYYGGMIYTALKNNDRALYFYEIAITTPSMAVSHVMLEAYKKYILVALIVHGKVPNLPKYTSPVVARYIKPLCQPYHDLAASYTTNNPSDLRNTVSKHQETFNRDSNMGLVKQCLTSLYKKNIQRLTKTFLTLSLSDMASRVQLSGPKEAEKYVLHMIEDGEIYATINQKMECAAMLQQLDKEMQKCIQLDEKLKEMDREIAVNPQFVQKSSSSHDDDLPGSSSKIQGY
;
A
#
# COMPACT_ATOMS: atom_id res chain seq x y z
N MET A 1 -32.43 -7.70 32.56
CA MET A 1 -31.26 -8.11 31.77
C MET A 1 -31.66 -8.48 30.33
N ALA A 2 -32.66 -9.34 30.10
CA ALA A 2 -33.20 -9.61 28.74
C ALA A 2 -33.85 -8.38 28.05
N SER A 3 -34.52 -7.51 28.82
CA SER A 3 -35.24 -6.33 28.29
C SER A 3 -34.35 -5.32 27.52
N VAL A 4 -33.08 -5.17 27.87
CA VAL A 4 -32.18 -4.21 27.19
C VAL A 4 -31.72 -4.76 25.84
N LEU A 5 -31.50 -6.07 25.75
CA LEU A 5 -31.15 -6.77 24.50
C LEU A 5 -32.34 -6.86 23.56
N GLU A 6 -33.54 -7.15 24.09
CA GLU A 6 -34.78 -7.15 23.30
C GLU A 6 -35.12 -5.74 22.79
N GLN A 7 -34.93 -4.69 23.62
CA GLN A 7 -35.05 -3.31 23.18
C GLN A 7 -34.03 -2.95 22.10
N TYR A 8 -32.79 -3.43 22.21
CA TYR A 8 -31.76 -3.24 21.19
C TYR A 8 -32.18 -3.88 19.85
N VAL A 9 -32.61 -5.14 19.86
CA VAL A 9 -33.08 -5.85 18.66
C VAL A 9 -34.28 -5.15 18.03
N ASN A 10 -35.29 -4.79 18.83
CA ASN A 10 -36.48 -4.10 18.35
C ASN A 10 -36.16 -2.72 17.77
N THR A 11 -35.20 -2.00 18.36
CA THR A 11 -34.78 -0.68 17.86
C THR A 11 -33.98 -0.82 16.56
N VAL A 12 -33.11 -1.82 16.46
CA VAL A 12 -32.35 -2.13 15.23
C VAL A 12 -33.29 -2.57 14.10
N GLN A 13 -34.32 -3.37 14.38
CA GLN A 13 -35.34 -3.77 13.40
C GLN A 13 -36.21 -2.60 12.94
N ASN A 14 -36.63 -1.74 13.87
CA ASN A 14 -37.42 -0.56 13.54
C ASN A 14 -36.63 0.49 12.75
N LEU A 15 -35.38 0.76 13.14
CA LEU A 15 -34.55 1.76 12.44
C LEU A 15 -34.04 1.24 11.09
N SER A 16 -33.77 -0.07 10.97
CA SER A 16 -33.44 -0.69 9.68
C SER A 16 -34.63 -0.63 8.70
N SER A 17 -35.84 -0.99 9.15
CA SER A 17 -37.04 -0.88 8.31
C SER A 17 -37.43 0.55 7.95
N GLN A 18 -37.01 1.55 8.75
CA GLN A 18 -37.20 2.97 8.47
C GLN A 18 -36.12 3.58 7.57
N GLY A 19 -35.04 2.85 7.25
CA GLY A 19 -33.95 3.33 6.41
C GLY A 19 -33.10 4.45 7.01
N ASN A 20 -33.17 4.68 8.33
CA ASN A 20 -32.44 5.76 9.01
C ASN A 20 -31.11 5.26 9.59
N PHE A 21 -30.15 5.03 8.69
CA PHE A 21 -28.88 4.39 9.02
C PHE A 21 -27.94 5.25 9.87
N SER A 22 -28.04 6.59 9.81
CA SER A 22 -27.18 7.49 10.60
C SER A 22 -27.51 7.44 12.09
N GLN A 23 -28.80 7.46 12.44
CA GLN A 23 -29.27 7.33 13.83
C GLN A 23 -28.96 5.94 14.39
N LEU A 24 -28.98 4.93 13.53
CA LEU A 24 -28.63 3.56 13.91
C LEU A 24 -27.13 3.44 14.24
N CYS A 25 -26.23 4.09 13.49
CA CYS A 25 -24.80 4.16 13.84
C CYS A 25 -24.56 4.83 15.20
N GLU A 26 -25.24 5.95 15.48
CA GLU A 26 -25.11 6.65 16.76
C GLU A 26 -25.66 5.80 17.94
N PHE A 27 -26.77 5.10 17.71
CA PHE A 27 -27.34 4.17 18.68
C PHE A 27 -26.42 2.98 18.96
N ILE A 28 -25.77 2.42 17.93
CA ILE A 28 -24.77 1.35 18.08
C ILE A 28 -23.62 1.81 18.98
N GLY A 29 -23.06 2.99 18.72
CA GLY A 29 -22.00 3.56 19.56
C GLY A 29 -22.40 3.70 21.03
N LYS A 30 -23.61 4.17 21.32
CA LYS A 30 -24.15 4.31 22.69
C LYS A 30 -24.49 2.96 23.35
N SER A 31 -24.84 1.95 22.56
CA SER A 31 -25.24 0.64 23.05
C SER A 31 -24.05 -0.29 23.38
N ALA A 32 -22.84 0.03 22.94
CA ALA A 32 -21.64 -0.81 23.10
C ALA A 32 -21.35 -1.20 24.57
N ASP A 33 -21.51 -0.26 25.50
CA ASP A 33 -21.33 -0.51 26.95
C ASP A 33 -22.39 -1.45 27.54
N ALA A 34 -23.63 -1.37 27.03
CA ALA A 34 -24.73 -2.22 27.46
C ALA A 34 -24.62 -3.64 26.89
N LEU A 35 -24.10 -3.77 25.67
CA LEU A 35 -23.83 -5.06 25.01
C LEU A 35 -22.65 -5.78 25.66
N THR A 36 -21.58 -5.06 26.04
CA THR A 36 -20.40 -5.63 26.73
C THR A 36 -20.79 -6.33 28.03
N LYS A 37 -21.75 -5.78 28.78
CA LYS A 37 -22.24 -6.34 30.05
C LYS A 37 -23.08 -7.62 29.89
N ASN A 38 -23.59 -7.90 28.69
CA ASN A 38 -24.46 -9.04 28.41
C ASN A 38 -23.87 -10.00 27.37
N ALA A 39 -22.54 -10.10 27.31
CA ALA A 39 -21.78 -10.85 26.32
C ALA A 39 -22.24 -12.31 26.11
N SER A 40 -22.66 -13.00 27.17
CA SER A 40 -23.08 -14.41 27.14
C SER A 40 -24.39 -14.68 26.39
N HIS A 41 -25.21 -13.65 26.13
CA HIS A 41 -26.50 -13.79 25.44
C HIS A 41 -26.47 -13.23 24.02
N LEU A 42 -25.33 -12.69 23.57
CA LEU A 42 -25.18 -12.08 22.24
C LEU A 42 -25.32 -13.10 21.11
N ASP A 43 -24.96 -14.37 21.32
CA ASP A 43 -25.16 -15.43 20.32
C ASP A 43 -26.64 -15.69 20.02
N ASN A 44 -27.50 -15.66 21.04
CA ASN A 44 -28.94 -15.80 20.87
C ASN A 44 -29.55 -14.59 20.14
N VAL A 45 -28.96 -13.40 20.33
CA VAL A 45 -29.37 -12.16 19.66
C VAL A 45 -28.90 -12.12 18.20
N LEU A 46 -27.73 -12.69 17.89
CA LEU A 46 -27.28 -12.84 16.51
C LEU A 46 -28.16 -13.81 15.72
N ALA A 47 -28.64 -14.88 16.35
CA ALA A 47 -29.53 -15.85 15.72
C ALA A 47 -30.93 -15.30 15.37
N THR A 48 -31.35 -14.19 15.99
CA THR A 48 -32.65 -13.55 15.73
C THR A 48 -32.57 -12.40 14.72
N LEU A 49 -31.36 -11.98 14.33
CA LEU A 49 -31.14 -10.87 13.41
C LEU A 49 -30.80 -11.40 12.00
N ASP A 50 -31.51 -10.90 10.99
CA ASP A 50 -31.18 -11.17 9.59
C ASP A 50 -29.95 -10.39 9.14
N ILE A 51 -28.99 -11.09 8.52
CA ILE A 51 -27.66 -10.59 8.12
C ILE A 51 -27.77 -9.52 7.03
N GLN A 52 -28.75 -9.61 6.13
CA GLN A 52 -28.91 -8.66 5.03
C GLN A 52 -29.57 -7.35 5.45
N GLN A 53 -30.57 -7.44 6.33
CA GLN A 53 -31.36 -6.28 6.78
C GLN A 53 -30.74 -5.60 8.01
N HIS A 54 -30.07 -6.32 8.91
CA HIS A 54 -29.55 -5.78 10.18
C HIS A 54 -28.03 -5.82 10.28
N SER A 55 -27.35 -5.76 9.13
CA SER A 55 -25.88 -5.86 9.04
C SER A 55 -25.15 -4.90 9.99
N LEU A 56 -25.63 -3.67 10.16
CA LEU A 56 -25.03 -2.69 11.08
C LEU A 56 -25.16 -3.09 12.55
N GLY A 57 -26.31 -3.65 12.96
CA GLY A 57 -26.50 -4.12 14.33
C GLY A 57 -25.63 -5.34 14.65
N ILE A 58 -25.49 -6.26 13.70
CA ILE A 58 -24.60 -7.42 13.80
C ILE A 58 -23.14 -6.98 13.87
N LEU A 59 -22.75 -5.99 13.06
CA LEU A 59 -21.42 -5.40 13.08
C LEU A 59 -21.07 -4.83 14.45
N GLY A 60 -21.97 -4.04 15.05
CA GLY A 60 -21.79 -3.50 16.40
C GLY A 60 -21.64 -4.59 17.46
N ILE A 61 -22.42 -5.67 17.37
CA ILE A 61 -22.29 -6.83 18.27
C ILE A 61 -20.94 -7.53 18.08
N LEU A 62 -20.48 -7.74 16.83
CA LEU A 62 -19.19 -8.36 16.54
C LEU A 62 -18.03 -7.50 17.04
N CYS A 63 -18.05 -6.18 16.84
CA CYS A 63 -17.04 -5.26 17.39
C CYS A 63 -16.95 -5.39 18.93
N VAL A 64 -18.10 -5.44 19.61
CA VAL A 64 -18.16 -5.63 21.07
C VAL A 64 -17.61 -7.00 21.48
N LYS A 65 -17.93 -8.08 20.75
CA LYS A 65 -17.39 -9.42 21.02
C LYS A 65 -15.87 -9.48 20.87
N TYR A 66 -15.31 -8.81 19.87
CA TYR A 66 -13.86 -8.69 19.69
C TYR A 66 -13.20 -7.75 20.70
N SER A 67 -13.97 -6.86 21.34
CA SER A 67 -13.48 -5.98 22.42
C SER A 67 -13.45 -6.68 23.80
N LEU A 68 -13.98 -7.90 23.92
CA LEU A 68 -13.95 -8.64 25.18
C LEU A 68 -12.55 -9.19 25.46
N PRO A 69 -12.04 -9.10 26.71
CA PRO A 69 -10.68 -9.49 27.07
C PRO A 69 -10.41 -11.00 27.02
N ASN A 70 -11.44 -11.84 26.91
CA ASN A 70 -11.29 -13.29 26.77
C ASN A 70 -12.38 -13.84 25.84
N ILE A 71 -12.00 -14.24 24.62
CA ILE A 71 -12.91 -14.84 23.62
C ILE A 71 -12.99 -16.34 23.93
N PRO A 72 -14.12 -16.87 24.45
CA PRO A 72 -14.20 -18.26 24.89
C PRO A 72 -14.16 -19.25 23.72
N ASP A 73 -14.68 -18.86 22.54
CA ASP A 73 -14.78 -19.71 21.35
C ASP A 73 -14.42 -18.94 20.07
N PHE A 74 -13.11 -18.80 19.82
CA PHE A 74 -12.60 -18.09 18.63
C PHE A 74 -13.09 -18.70 17.31
N GLU A 75 -13.26 -20.03 17.23
CA GLU A 75 -13.70 -20.69 16.00
C GLU A 75 -15.17 -20.33 15.66
N ILE A 76 -16.04 -20.25 16.67
CA ILE A 76 -17.43 -19.84 16.48
C ILE A 76 -17.49 -18.37 16.06
N LEU A 77 -16.72 -17.50 16.72
CA LEU A 77 -16.64 -16.09 16.37
C LEU A 77 -16.06 -15.87 14.96
N PHE A 78 -15.08 -16.70 14.57
CA PHE A 78 -14.51 -16.69 13.22
C PHE A 78 -15.56 -17.06 12.17
N ILE A 79 -16.34 -18.13 12.40
CA ILE A 79 -17.42 -18.55 11.50
C ILE A 79 -18.50 -17.46 11.40
N GLN A 80 -18.91 -16.86 12.52
CA GLN A 80 -19.86 -15.75 12.55
C GLN A 80 -19.36 -14.54 11.76
N THR A 81 -18.07 -14.20 11.90
CA THR A 81 -17.45 -13.09 11.17
C THR A 81 -17.30 -13.41 9.68
N GLN A 82 -17.01 -14.67 9.35
CA GLN A 82 -16.96 -15.14 7.98
C GLN A 82 -18.32 -15.07 7.29
N GLU A 83 -19.37 -15.55 7.95
CA GLU A 83 -20.74 -15.50 7.44
C GLU A 83 -21.21 -14.06 7.27
N PHE A 84 -20.90 -13.19 8.26
CA PHE A 84 -21.19 -11.77 8.18
C PHE A 84 -20.53 -11.14 6.95
N ILE A 85 -19.21 -11.20 6.81
CA ILE A 85 -18.50 -10.52 5.70
C ILE A 85 -18.93 -11.04 4.32
N ASN A 86 -19.27 -12.33 4.19
CA ASN A 86 -19.73 -12.88 2.92
C ASN A 86 -21.16 -12.44 2.55
N ASN A 87 -22.06 -12.39 3.53
CA ASN A 87 -23.50 -12.15 3.30
C ASN A 87 -23.93 -10.71 3.57
N CYS A 88 -23.04 -9.85 4.06
CA CYS A 88 -23.35 -8.47 4.42
C CYS A 88 -23.75 -7.60 3.21
N ASN A 89 -24.72 -6.70 3.43
CA ASN A 89 -25.11 -5.66 2.48
C ASN A 89 -24.07 -4.51 2.49
N GLY A 90 -23.43 -4.29 1.33
CA GLY A 90 -22.41 -3.26 1.15
C GLY A 90 -22.93 -1.83 1.31
N GLU A 91 -24.21 -1.57 1.04
CA GLU A 91 -24.79 -0.22 1.20
C GLU A 91 -24.82 0.21 2.67
N HIS A 92 -25.19 -0.70 3.57
CA HIS A 92 -25.21 -0.43 5.01
C HIS A 92 -23.81 -0.25 5.59
N VAL A 93 -22.84 -1.07 5.17
CA VAL A 93 -21.44 -0.99 5.64
C VAL A 93 -20.81 0.36 5.27
N ARG A 94 -21.17 0.94 4.12
CA ARG A 94 -20.69 2.26 3.70
C ARG A 94 -21.14 3.40 4.62
N TYR A 95 -22.23 3.23 5.38
CA TYR A 95 -22.64 4.21 6.40
C TYR A 95 -21.87 4.06 7.72
N ALA A 96 -21.23 2.92 7.98
CA ALA A 96 -20.45 2.64 9.19
C ALA A 96 -19.06 2.07 8.85
N THR A 97 -18.34 2.74 7.95
CA THR A 97 -16.99 2.35 7.54
C THR A 97 -16.02 2.29 8.72
N ASP A 98 -16.19 3.17 9.70
CA ASP A 98 -15.34 3.26 10.91
C ASP A 98 -15.43 1.97 11.76
N SER A 99 -16.64 1.59 12.15
CA SER A 99 -16.86 0.37 12.93
C SER A 99 -16.49 -0.90 12.13
N PHE A 100 -16.67 -0.89 10.80
CA PHE A 100 -16.24 -2.00 9.95
C PHE A 100 -14.72 -2.13 9.87
N ALA A 101 -14.00 -1.01 9.77
CA ALA A 101 -12.55 -0.98 9.81
C ALA A 101 -12.03 -1.48 11.17
N ASP A 102 -12.60 -1.01 12.29
CA ASP A 102 -12.22 -1.49 13.63
C ASP A 102 -12.45 -3.01 13.79
N LEU A 103 -13.56 -3.54 13.25
CA LEU A 103 -13.79 -4.98 13.20
C LEU A 103 -12.67 -5.71 12.46
N CYS A 104 -12.26 -5.21 11.29
CA CYS A 104 -11.21 -5.80 10.48
C CYS A 104 -9.84 -5.73 11.17
N HIS A 105 -9.50 -4.59 11.79
CA HIS A 105 -8.27 -4.43 12.56
C HIS A 105 -8.19 -5.40 13.73
N ARG A 106 -9.26 -5.51 14.52
CA ARG A 106 -9.33 -6.45 15.65
C ARG A 106 -9.29 -7.90 15.18
N PHE A 107 -9.98 -8.21 14.08
CA PHE A 107 -9.94 -9.54 13.47
C PHE A 107 -8.50 -9.90 13.04
N THR A 108 -7.81 -8.98 12.37
CA THR A 108 -6.42 -9.11 11.96
C THR A 108 -5.51 -9.34 13.16
N GLN A 109 -5.60 -8.49 14.19
CA GLN A 109 -4.79 -8.62 15.40
C GLN A 109 -4.97 -10.00 16.08
N ASN A 110 -6.21 -10.47 16.21
CA ASN A 110 -6.49 -11.78 16.80
C ASN A 110 -5.90 -12.93 15.96
N LEU A 111 -5.97 -12.85 14.63
CA LEU A 111 -5.35 -13.87 13.75
C LEU A 111 -3.82 -13.87 13.86
N VAL A 112 -3.21 -12.70 14.05
CA VAL A 112 -1.76 -12.56 14.28
C VAL A 112 -1.37 -13.20 15.61
N GLU A 113 -2.10 -12.93 16.70
CA GLU A 113 -1.85 -13.50 18.02
C GLU A 113 -2.00 -15.05 18.02
N LYS A 114 -2.98 -15.58 17.29
CA LYS A 114 -3.22 -17.03 17.16
C LYS A 114 -2.33 -17.71 16.11
N LYS A 115 -1.47 -16.96 15.40
CA LYS A 115 -0.55 -17.47 14.37
C LYS A 115 -1.22 -18.18 13.19
N GLN A 116 -2.47 -17.83 12.85
CA GLN A 116 -3.20 -18.40 11.69
C GLN A 116 -3.61 -17.34 10.65
N PRO A 117 -2.68 -16.52 10.12
CA PRO A 117 -3.02 -15.42 9.22
C PRO A 117 -3.57 -15.84 7.85
N MET A 118 -3.31 -17.08 7.41
CA MET A 118 -3.74 -17.56 6.08
C MET A 118 -5.27 -17.56 5.89
N ARG A 119 -6.03 -17.86 6.94
CA ARG A 119 -7.49 -17.97 6.87
C ARG A 119 -8.16 -16.61 6.65
N GLY A 120 -7.57 -15.53 7.17
CA GLY A 120 -8.14 -14.18 7.11
C GLY A 120 -7.98 -13.48 5.77
N ILE A 121 -7.03 -13.89 4.92
CA ILE A 121 -6.70 -13.17 3.68
C ILE A 121 -7.91 -13.10 2.73
N LYS A 122 -8.53 -14.25 2.43
CA LYS A 122 -9.71 -14.29 1.54
C LYS A 122 -10.88 -13.48 2.11
N LEU A 123 -10.99 -13.45 3.43
CA LEU A 123 -12.05 -12.72 4.10
C LEU A 123 -11.85 -11.21 4.00
N LEU A 124 -10.63 -10.73 4.21
CA LEU A 124 -10.29 -9.32 4.06
C LEU A 124 -10.40 -8.84 2.60
N VAL A 125 -10.06 -9.69 1.62
CA VAL A 125 -10.30 -9.39 0.20
C VAL A 125 -11.78 -9.11 -0.03
N ASN A 126 -12.66 -10.05 0.36
CA ASN A 126 -14.11 -9.85 0.24
C ASN A 126 -14.59 -8.62 1.00
N ALA A 127 -14.01 -8.32 2.17
CA ALA A 127 -14.35 -7.15 2.96
C ALA A 127 -13.99 -5.83 2.25
N ILE A 128 -12.82 -5.77 1.60
CA ILE A 128 -12.38 -4.61 0.81
C ILE A 128 -13.31 -4.40 -0.39
N ASP A 129 -13.66 -5.47 -1.11
CA ASP A 129 -14.57 -5.38 -2.26
C ASP A 129 -15.95 -4.85 -1.89
N LYS A 130 -16.41 -5.09 -0.65
CA LYS A 130 -17.71 -4.63 -0.15
C LYS A 130 -17.71 -3.17 0.28
N ILE A 131 -16.60 -2.67 0.84
CA ILE A 131 -16.47 -1.26 1.25
C ILE A 131 -16.29 -0.36 0.04
N GLN A 132 -15.51 -0.79 -0.95
CA GLN A 132 -15.25 0.01 -2.13
C GLN A 132 -16.57 0.31 -2.86
N LEU A 133 -16.81 1.60 -3.13
CA LEU A 133 -17.99 2.09 -3.86
C LEU A 133 -18.12 1.42 -5.23
N PHE A 134 -16.97 1.17 -5.85
CA PHE A 134 -16.81 0.46 -7.10
C PHE A 134 -15.74 -0.62 -6.91
N PRO A 135 -16.06 -1.91 -7.07
CA PRO A 135 -15.06 -2.95 -6.96
C PRO A 135 -14.04 -2.75 -8.09
N ALA A 136 -12.76 -2.69 -7.75
CA ALA A 136 -11.66 -2.80 -8.72
C ALA A 136 -11.57 -4.24 -9.32
N GLN A 137 -12.57 -5.09 -9.08
CA GLN A 137 -12.65 -6.43 -9.62
C GLN A 137 -13.07 -6.40 -11.07
N LEU A 138 -12.06 -6.54 -11.92
CA LEU A 138 -12.08 -7.31 -13.15
C LEU A 138 -12.97 -8.56 -12.96
N THR A 139 -14.24 -8.47 -13.33
CA THR A 139 -15.04 -9.66 -13.62
C THR A 139 -14.44 -10.30 -14.88
N SER A 140 -14.08 -11.57 -14.74
CA SER A 140 -13.34 -12.42 -15.68
C SER A 140 -14.04 -12.69 -17.03
N ILE A 141 -15.08 -11.92 -17.37
CA ILE A 141 -15.89 -12.09 -18.60
C ILE A 141 -15.68 -10.90 -19.58
N HIS A 142 -15.05 -9.81 -19.14
CA HIS A 142 -14.83 -8.61 -19.98
C HIS A 142 -13.36 -8.19 -20.10
N ALA A 143 -12.44 -9.15 -20.21
CA ALA A 143 -11.02 -8.88 -20.42
C ALA A 143 -10.74 -8.08 -21.72
N ASP A 144 -11.63 -8.14 -22.72
CA ASP A 144 -11.41 -7.49 -24.03
C ASP A 144 -12.18 -6.17 -24.23
N LEU A 145 -13.08 -5.76 -23.32
CA LEU A 145 -13.93 -4.57 -23.55
C LEU A 145 -14.06 -3.59 -22.37
N CYS A 146 -13.49 -3.87 -21.20
CA CYS A 146 -13.51 -2.92 -20.07
C CYS A 146 -12.15 -2.21 -19.92
N GLN A 147 -11.73 -1.46 -20.94
CA GLN A 147 -10.58 -0.53 -20.90
C GLN A 147 -10.89 0.78 -20.17
N ILE A 148 -12.00 0.85 -19.45
CA ILE A 148 -12.51 2.03 -18.77
C ILE A 148 -12.37 1.78 -17.26
N GLN A 149 -11.11 1.76 -16.79
CA GLN A 149 -10.79 1.80 -15.36
C GLN A 149 -10.97 3.25 -14.88
N LEU A 150 -12.23 3.67 -14.85
CA LEU A 150 -12.66 5.08 -14.80
C LEU A 150 -13.19 5.51 -13.43
N PHE A 151 -12.85 4.80 -12.36
CA PHE A 151 -13.32 5.13 -11.01
C PHE A 151 -12.20 4.95 -9.97
N PRO A 152 -12.10 5.85 -8.97
CA PRO A 152 -10.97 5.87 -8.04
C PRO A 152 -10.99 4.63 -7.13
N ALA A 153 -9.89 3.87 -7.13
CA ALA A 153 -9.66 2.89 -6.09
C ALA A 153 -9.41 3.63 -4.77
N GLN A 154 -10.26 3.38 -3.78
CA GLN A 154 -10.15 4.00 -2.47
C GLN A 154 -9.25 3.17 -1.57
N LEU A 155 -8.23 3.79 -0.99
CA LEU A 155 -7.41 3.20 0.05
C LEU A 155 -8.22 3.23 1.35
N THR A 156 -8.51 2.04 1.85
CA THR A 156 -9.07 1.82 3.19
C THR A 156 -7.97 1.36 4.13
N SER A 157 -8.15 1.57 5.43
CA SER A 157 -7.23 1.12 6.49
C SER A 157 -6.97 -0.40 6.43
N ILE A 158 -7.98 -1.16 5.97
CA ILE A 158 -7.97 -2.62 5.81
C ILE A 158 -6.94 -3.10 4.78
N HIS A 159 -6.52 -2.26 3.84
CA HIS A 159 -5.45 -2.64 2.90
C HIS A 159 -4.12 -2.87 3.62
N ALA A 160 -3.84 -2.13 4.70
CA ALA A 160 -2.65 -2.33 5.52
C ALA A 160 -2.69 -3.68 6.24
N ASP A 161 -3.85 -4.05 6.80
CA ASP A 161 -4.09 -5.33 7.45
C ASP A 161 -3.95 -6.51 6.49
N LEU A 162 -4.52 -6.40 5.29
CA LEU A 162 -4.39 -7.41 4.25
C LEU A 162 -2.91 -7.66 3.93
N CYS A 163 -2.13 -6.58 3.74
CA CYS A 163 -0.70 -6.68 3.49
C CYS A 163 0.04 -7.32 4.67
N GLN A 164 -0.34 -6.99 5.91
CA GLN A 164 0.24 -7.58 7.11
C GLN A 164 -0.01 -9.10 7.17
N LEU A 165 -1.24 -9.56 6.94
CA LEU A 165 -1.57 -10.98 6.92
C LEU A 165 -0.85 -11.72 5.79
N CYS A 166 -0.77 -11.13 4.59
CA CYS A 166 -0.04 -11.69 3.46
C CYS A 166 1.45 -11.86 3.79
N LEU A 167 2.05 -10.86 4.45
CA LEU A 167 3.46 -10.90 4.84
C LEU A 167 3.75 -12.00 5.86
N LEU A 168 2.89 -12.15 6.88
CA LEU A 168 3.04 -13.15 7.93
C LEU A 168 2.77 -14.58 7.44
N SER A 169 1.80 -14.75 6.56
CA SER A 169 1.48 -16.04 5.93
C SER A 169 2.44 -16.45 4.82
N LYS A 170 3.34 -15.54 4.39
CA LYS A 170 4.22 -15.67 3.23
C LYS A 170 3.47 -15.89 1.90
N ASN A 171 2.17 -15.59 1.86
CA ASN A 171 1.38 -15.68 0.64
C ASN A 171 1.23 -14.30 0.00
N MET A 172 2.20 -13.94 -0.83
CA MET A 172 2.29 -12.59 -1.42
C MET A 172 1.39 -12.40 -2.65
N THR A 173 0.95 -13.48 -3.30
CA THR A 173 0.22 -13.40 -4.58
C THR A 173 -1.19 -12.83 -4.42
N SER A 174 -1.82 -13.02 -3.27
CA SER A 174 -3.19 -12.56 -3.01
C SER A 174 -3.31 -11.05 -2.86
N ALA A 175 -2.23 -10.34 -2.52
CA ALA A 175 -2.22 -8.89 -2.33
C ALA A 175 -1.92 -8.11 -3.63
N ILE A 176 -1.32 -8.78 -4.64
CA ILE A 176 -0.89 -8.13 -5.90
C ILE A 176 -2.04 -7.38 -6.60
N PRO A 177 -3.26 -7.95 -6.74
CA PRO A 177 -4.35 -7.26 -7.43
C PRO A 177 -4.74 -5.93 -6.79
N PHE A 178 -4.55 -5.78 -5.48
CA PHE A 178 -4.86 -4.55 -4.75
C PHE A 178 -3.69 -3.56 -4.76
N LEU A 179 -2.46 -4.07 -4.76
CA LEU A 179 -1.24 -3.26 -4.79
C LEU A 179 -0.91 -2.68 -6.17
N ASP A 180 -1.24 -3.42 -7.25
CA ASP A 180 -0.97 -2.99 -8.63
C ASP A 180 -1.94 -1.89 -9.10
N VAL A 181 -3.03 -1.67 -8.37
CA VAL A 181 -4.00 -0.61 -8.66
C VAL A 181 -3.49 0.71 -8.09
N GLU A 182 -3.45 1.73 -8.94
CA GLU A 182 -3.09 3.08 -8.53
C GLU A 182 -4.24 3.71 -7.75
N ILE A 183 -4.01 3.90 -6.45
CA ILE A 183 -4.99 4.45 -5.52
C ILE A 183 -4.91 5.97 -5.55
N ASN A 184 -6.04 6.60 -5.87
CA ASN A 184 -6.16 8.06 -6.02
C ASN A 184 -6.85 8.74 -4.83
N GLU A 185 -7.70 8.02 -4.11
CA GLU A 185 -8.47 8.55 -2.99
C GLU A 185 -8.20 7.76 -1.72
N ILE A 186 -8.12 8.46 -0.59
CA ILE A 186 -8.10 7.83 0.74
C ILE A 186 -9.53 7.91 1.28
N SER A 187 -10.14 6.76 1.55
CA SER A 187 -11.47 6.74 2.18
C SER A 187 -11.33 7.33 3.58
N LYS A 188 -12.12 8.36 3.87
CA LYS A 188 -12.02 9.06 5.15
C LYS A 188 -12.61 8.30 6.33
N GLU A 189 -13.19 7.11 6.14
CA GLU A 189 -13.74 6.24 7.21
C GLU A 189 -14.43 7.01 8.36
N GLY A 190 -15.34 7.95 8.03
CA GLY A 190 -16.04 8.77 9.04
C GLY A 190 -15.19 9.81 9.81
N GLY A 191 -13.94 10.01 9.42
CA GLY A 191 -12.98 10.94 10.02
C GLY A 191 -11.84 10.29 10.82
N HIS A 192 -11.81 8.96 10.93
CA HIS A 192 -10.89 8.21 11.80
C HIS A 192 -9.76 7.46 11.07
N PHE A 193 -9.37 7.90 9.87
CA PHE A 193 -8.22 7.31 9.19
C PHE A 193 -6.90 7.70 9.88
N ASP A 194 -6.18 6.74 10.49
CA ASP A 194 -4.86 6.99 11.08
C ASP A 194 -3.79 7.07 9.97
N ALA A 195 -2.92 8.09 10.06
CA ALA A 195 -1.78 8.22 9.16
C ALA A 195 -0.83 7.01 9.25
N LYS A 196 -0.87 6.26 10.35
CA LYS A 196 -0.12 5.01 10.49
C LYS A 196 -0.56 3.94 9.50
N ASP A 197 -1.85 3.80 9.21
CA ASP A 197 -2.35 2.74 8.32
C ASP A 197 -1.89 2.99 6.89
N LEU A 198 -1.85 4.26 6.47
CA LEU A 198 -1.22 4.69 5.21
C LEU A 198 0.27 4.28 5.16
N LEU A 199 1.03 4.59 6.22
CA LEU A 199 2.44 4.26 6.28
C LEU A 199 2.67 2.74 6.27
N LEU A 200 1.84 1.98 6.98
CA LEU A 200 1.90 0.53 7.05
C LEU A 200 1.55 -0.10 5.70
N TYR A 201 0.52 0.40 5.02
CA TYR A 201 0.16 -0.05 3.67
C TYR A 201 1.33 0.09 2.70
N TYR A 202 1.92 1.28 2.58
CA TYR A 202 3.03 1.50 1.66
C TYR A 202 4.31 0.74 2.08
N TYR A 203 4.58 0.64 3.37
CA TYR A 203 5.73 -0.12 3.88
C TYR A 203 5.59 -1.63 3.62
N TYR A 204 4.44 -2.22 3.94
CA TYR A 204 4.19 -3.64 3.70
C TYR A 204 4.07 -3.96 2.21
N GLY A 205 3.43 -3.10 1.42
CA GLY A 205 3.41 -3.20 -0.03
C GLY A 205 4.82 -3.19 -0.63
N GLY A 206 5.68 -2.27 -0.15
CA GLY A 206 7.09 -2.23 -0.51
C GLY A 206 7.84 -3.54 -0.18
N MET A 207 7.59 -4.13 1.00
CA MET A 207 8.17 -5.42 1.38
C MET A 207 7.67 -6.58 0.52
N ILE A 208 6.39 -6.60 0.16
CA ILE A 208 5.78 -7.60 -0.72
C ILE A 208 6.43 -7.54 -2.10
N TYR A 209 6.53 -6.35 -2.70
CA TYR A 209 7.20 -6.19 -4.00
C TYR A 209 8.69 -6.52 -3.95
N THR A 210 9.37 -6.17 -2.86
CA THR A 210 10.77 -6.56 -2.64
C THR A 210 10.92 -8.09 -2.58
N ALA A 211 9.99 -8.79 -1.94
CA ALA A 211 9.99 -10.25 -1.87
C ALA A 211 9.71 -10.91 -3.24
N LEU A 212 8.86 -10.28 -4.06
CA LEU A 212 8.57 -10.68 -5.44
C LEU A 212 9.66 -10.28 -6.45
N LYS A 213 10.74 -9.63 -6.00
CA LYS A 213 11.81 -9.05 -6.83
C LYS A 213 11.35 -7.99 -7.83
N ASN A 214 10.15 -7.43 -7.68
CA ASN A 214 9.71 -6.26 -8.44
C ASN A 214 10.24 -4.99 -7.74
N ASN A 215 11.54 -4.75 -7.93
CA ASN A 215 12.25 -3.74 -7.17
C ASN A 215 11.87 -2.30 -7.57
N ASP A 216 11.46 -2.07 -8.81
CA ASP A 216 11.02 -0.75 -9.29
C ASP A 216 9.74 -0.28 -8.58
N ARG A 217 8.72 -1.15 -8.51
CA ARG A 217 7.50 -0.85 -7.74
C ARG A 217 7.79 -0.77 -6.24
N ALA A 218 8.65 -1.64 -5.70
CA ALA A 218 9.04 -1.56 -4.29
C ALA A 218 9.68 -0.19 -3.95
N LEU A 219 10.54 0.34 -4.83
CA LEU A 219 11.17 1.64 -4.64
C LEU A 219 10.14 2.76 -4.55
N TYR A 220 9.17 2.79 -5.47
CA TYR A 220 8.07 3.75 -5.47
C TYR A 220 7.26 3.71 -4.18
N PHE A 221 6.92 2.51 -3.69
CA PHE A 221 6.18 2.33 -2.45
C PHE A 221 6.95 2.86 -1.23
N TYR A 222 8.25 2.57 -1.13
CA TYR A 222 9.07 3.12 -0.05
C TYR A 222 9.25 4.64 -0.18
N GLU A 223 9.36 5.17 -1.40
CA GLU A 223 9.44 6.62 -1.64
C GLU A 223 8.19 7.34 -1.12
N ILE A 224 6.99 6.82 -1.42
CA ILE A 224 5.75 7.38 -0.90
C ILE A 224 5.76 7.37 0.63
N ALA A 225 6.08 6.24 1.26
CA ALA A 225 6.13 6.12 2.72
C ALA A 225 7.07 7.14 3.39
N ILE A 226 8.16 7.54 2.72
CA ILE A 226 9.09 8.56 3.22
C ILE A 226 8.57 9.97 2.96
N THR A 227 7.88 10.19 1.84
CA THR A 227 7.35 11.51 1.46
C THR A 227 6.10 11.91 2.22
N THR A 228 5.40 10.97 2.87
CA THR A 228 4.24 11.25 3.70
C THR A 228 4.53 12.36 4.72
N PRO A 229 3.75 13.46 4.72
CA PRO A 229 3.96 14.55 5.66
C PRO A 229 3.81 14.06 7.09
N SER A 230 4.88 14.17 7.88
CA SER A 230 4.87 13.83 9.30
C SER A 230 5.65 14.85 10.11
N MET A 231 5.13 15.20 11.28
CA MET A 231 5.80 16.05 12.27
C MET A 231 6.63 15.24 13.27
N ALA A 232 6.36 13.94 13.39
CA ALA A 232 7.06 13.03 14.30
C ALA A 232 7.78 11.91 13.52
N VAL A 233 8.88 11.40 14.07
CA VAL A 233 9.58 10.25 13.50
C VAL A 233 8.80 8.99 13.85
N SER A 234 8.35 8.23 12.84
CA SER A 234 7.81 6.89 13.05
C SER A 234 8.86 5.82 12.75
N HIS A 235 8.81 4.70 13.47
CA HIS A 235 9.68 3.55 13.20
C HIS A 235 9.42 2.95 11.82
N VAL A 236 8.17 3.02 11.32
CA VAL A 236 7.79 2.55 9.98
C VAL A 236 8.53 3.34 8.91
N MET A 237 8.55 4.68 9.02
CA MET A 237 9.30 5.54 8.08
C MET A 237 10.80 5.28 8.12
N LEU A 238 11.35 5.03 9.32
CA LEU A 238 12.77 4.73 9.49
C LEU A 238 13.15 3.40 8.81
N GLU A 239 12.36 2.34 9.03
CA GLU A 239 12.58 1.05 8.37
C GLU A 239 12.33 1.11 6.86
N ALA A 240 11.33 1.88 6.41
CA ALA A 240 11.10 2.14 4.99
C ALA A 240 12.31 2.83 4.35
N TYR A 241 12.89 3.85 5.01
CA TYR A 241 14.06 4.56 4.52
C TYR A 241 15.31 3.67 4.39
N LYS A 242 15.56 2.80 5.37
CA LYS A 242 16.64 1.81 5.29
C LYS A 242 16.48 0.90 4.07
N LYS A 243 15.28 0.36 3.85
CA LYS A 243 14.97 -0.52 2.71
C LYS A 243 14.99 0.23 1.39
N TYR A 244 14.53 1.48 1.35
CA TYR A 244 14.64 2.37 0.20
C TYR A 244 16.09 2.50 -0.27
N ILE A 245 17.04 2.77 0.63
CA ILE A 245 18.46 2.86 0.27
C ILE A 245 18.96 1.55 -0.34
N LEU A 246 18.63 0.40 0.25
CA LEU A 246 19.07 -0.90 -0.25
C LEU A 246 18.48 -1.21 -1.63
N VAL A 247 17.16 -1.05 -1.80
CA VAL A 247 16.47 -1.31 -3.07
C VAL A 247 16.94 -0.32 -4.15
N ALA A 248 17.14 0.95 -3.81
CA ALA A 248 17.71 1.94 -4.71
C ALA A 248 19.10 1.56 -5.23
N LEU A 249 19.95 1.04 -4.34
CA LEU A 249 21.28 0.54 -4.73
C LEU A 249 21.19 -0.68 -5.66
N ILE A 250 20.20 -1.56 -5.47
CA ILE A 250 19.99 -2.73 -6.32
C ILE A 250 19.51 -2.32 -7.72
N VAL A 251 18.54 -1.40 -7.82
CA VAL A 251 17.93 -1.00 -9.10
C VAL A 251 18.78 -0.01 -9.88
N HIS A 252 19.12 1.12 -9.26
CA HIS A 252 19.78 2.23 -9.97
C HIS A 252 21.30 2.23 -9.77
N GLY A 253 21.82 1.44 -8.84
CA GLY A 253 23.24 1.45 -8.48
C GLY A 253 23.69 2.76 -7.82
N LYS A 254 22.75 3.61 -7.41
CA LYS A 254 22.95 4.87 -6.68
C LYS A 254 21.67 5.19 -5.92
N VAL A 255 21.76 5.95 -4.84
CA VAL A 255 20.57 6.40 -4.10
C VAL A 255 20.00 7.64 -4.80
N PRO A 256 18.75 7.61 -5.34
CA PRO A 256 18.12 8.80 -5.89
C PRO A 256 17.94 9.87 -4.82
N ASN A 257 18.03 11.13 -5.23
CA ASN A 257 17.70 12.24 -4.36
C ASN A 257 16.20 12.21 -4.09
N LEU A 258 15.83 12.26 -2.81
CA LEU A 258 14.44 12.36 -2.41
C LEU A 258 13.80 13.65 -2.96
N PRO A 259 12.49 13.63 -3.25
CA PRO A 259 11.77 14.82 -3.69
C PRO A 259 11.87 16.00 -2.70
N LYS A 260 11.81 17.23 -3.20
CA LYS A 260 11.96 18.44 -2.34
C LYS A 260 10.85 18.59 -1.30
N TYR A 261 9.68 18.00 -1.54
CA TYR A 261 8.52 18.07 -0.64
C TYR A 261 8.59 17.05 0.52
N THR A 262 9.66 16.25 0.64
CA THR A 262 9.81 15.35 1.80
C THR A 262 9.84 16.11 3.13
N SER A 263 9.24 15.53 4.17
CA SER A 263 9.22 16.14 5.50
C SER A 263 10.64 16.43 6.03
N PRO A 264 10.88 17.60 6.62
CA PRO A 264 12.20 17.97 7.18
C PRO A 264 12.64 17.02 8.30
N VAL A 265 11.69 16.31 8.92
CA VAL A 265 11.95 15.28 9.94
C VAL A 265 12.84 14.15 9.40
N VAL A 266 12.68 13.78 8.12
CA VAL A 266 13.48 12.73 7.48
C VAL A 266 14.95 13.14 7.40
N ALA A 267 15.20 14.37 6.95
CA ALA A 267 16.57 14.88 6.81
C ALA A 267 17.25 15.11 8.17
N ARG A 268 16.49 15.60 9.17
CA ARG A 268 17.04 15.97 10.48
C ARG A 268 17.27 14.78 11.41
N TYR A 269 16.38 13.80 11.41
CA TYR A 269 16.40 12.70 12.38
C TYR A 269 16.63 11.32 11.75
N ILE A 270 15.98 11.01 10.62
CA ILE A 270 16.08 9.68 10.02
C ILE A 270 17.46 9.46 9.37
N LYS A 271 18.00 10.46 8.65
CA LYS A 271 19.32 10.34 8.01
C LYS A 271 20.45 10.01 9.00
N PRO A 272 20.64 10.75 10.12
CA PRO A 272 21.68 10.41 11.09
C PRO A 272 21.53 9.03 11.73
N LEU A 273 20.29 8.58 11.96
CA LEU A 273 20.02 7.26 12.52
C LEU A 273 20.35 6.11 11.55
N CYS A 274 20.35 6.39 10.24
CA CYS A 274 20.62 5.42 9.18
C CYS A 274 22.05 5.50 8.64
N GLN A 275 23.00 6.05 9.40
CA GLN A 275 24.39 6.22 8.98
C GLN A 275 25.04 4.95 8.39
N PRO A 276 24.86 3.73 8.97
CA PRO A 276 25.44 2.51 8.40
C PRO A 276 24.98 2.20 6.96
N TYR A 277 23.76 2.60 6.59
CA TYR A 277 23.22 2.43 5.24
C TYR A 277 23.76 3.50 4.27
N HIS A 278 24.02 4.70 4.77
CA HIS A 278 24.70 5.75 4.01
C HIS A 278 26.17 5.43 3.77
N ASP A 279 26.87 4.88 4.76
CA ASP A 279 28.24 4.39 4.61
C ASP A 279 28.30 3.26 3.56
N LEU A 280 27.31 2.36 3.55
CA LEU A 280 27.17 1.33 2.51
C LEU A 280 26.99 1.95 1.11
N ALA A 281 26.12 2.96 0.98
CA ALA A 281 25.91 3.66 -0.29
C ALA A 281 27.15 4.42 -0.77
N ALA A 282 27.93 5.00 0.14
CA ALA A 282 29.20 5.65 -0.16
C ALA A 282 30.23 4.63 -0.68
N SER A 283 30.40 3.50 0.01
CA SER A 283 31.24 2.38 -0.46
C SER A 283 30.75 1.79 -1.78
N TYR A 284 29.45 1.78 -2.04
CA TYR A 284 28.91 1.32 -3.32
C TYR A 284 29.34 2.23 -4.49
N THR A 285 29.50 3.54 -4.23
CA THR A 285 29.88 4.53 -5.24
C THR A 285 31.34 4.37 -5.71
N THR A 286 32.22 3.80 -4.87
CA THR A 286 33.62 3.52 -5.26
C THR A 286 33.74 2.36 -6.26
N ASN A 287 32.67 1.58 -6.43
CA ASN A 287 32.58 0.38 -7.28
C ASN A 287 33.57 -0.75 -6.91
N ASN A 288 34.14 -0.71 -5.71
CA ASN A 288 35.08 -1.73 -5.24
C ASN A 288 34.37 -2.77 -4.35
N PRO A 289 34.25 -4.04 -4.78
CA PRO A 289 33.51 -5.05 -4.03
C PRO A 289 34.20 -5.45 -2.72
N SER A 290 35.53 -5.34 -2.62
CA SER A 290 36.25 -5.58 -1.35
C SER A 290 35.87 -4.57 -0.29
N ASP A 291 35.78 -3.29 -0.67
CA ASP A 291 35.48 -2.19 0.25
C ASP A 291 34.04 -2.31 0.73
N LEU A 292 33.12 -2.61 -0.19
CA LEU A 292 31.72 -2.87 0.16
C LEU A 292 31.61 -4.06 1.13
N ARG A 293 32.34 -5.15 0.90
CA ARG A 293 32.36 -6.31 1.80
C ARG A 293 32.92 -5.96 3.19
N ASN A 294 33.95 -5.12 3.26
CA ASN A 294 34.50 -4.64 4.53
C ASN A 294 33.48 -3.77 5.29
N THR A 295 32.78 -2.87 4.61
CA THR A 295 31.70 -2.06 5.20
C THR A 295 30.55 -2.94 5.71
N VAL A 296 30.16 -3.97 4.95
CA VAL A 296 29.13 -4.93 5.38
C VAL A 296 29.55 -5.69 6.64
N SER A 297 30.80 -6.18 6.70
CA SER A 297 31.33 -6.86 7.90
C SER A 297 31.39 -5.92 9.10
N LYS A 298 31.78 -4.66 8.90
CA LYS A 298 31.85 -3.64 9.96
C LYS A 298 30.48 -3.36 10.61
N HIS A 299 29.40 -3.32 9.82
CA HIS A 299 28.05 -2.99 10.29
C HIS A 299 27.11 -4.21 10.37
N GLN A 300 27.66 -5.42 10.35
CA GLN A 300 26.89 -6.66 10.25
C GLN A 300 25.84 -6.82 11.35
N GLU A 301 26.18 -6.47 12.59
CA GLU A 301 25.26 -6.54 13.73
C GLU A 301 24.05 -5.63 13.54
N THR A 302 24.24 -4.44 12.96
CA THR A 302 23.14 -3.49 12.70
C THR A 302 22.21 -4.03 11.62
N PHE A 303 22.74 -4.56 10.52
CA PHE A 303 21.93 -5.13 9.45
C PHE A 303 21.17 -6.40 9.88
N ASN A 304 21.75 -7.19 10.79
CA ASN A 304 21.07 -8.35 11.37
C ASN A 304 19.95 -7.92 12.32
N ARG A 305 20.19 -6.92 13.18
CA ARG A 305 19.17 -6.37 14.08
C ARG A 305 17.97 -5.82 13.31
N ASP A 306 18.23 -5.16 12.19
CA ASP A 306 17.20 -4.60 11.32
C ASP A 306 16.55 -5.64 10.39
N SER A 307 16.98 -6.91 10.44
CA SER A 307 16.50 -8.01 9.57
C SER A 307 16.64 -7.74 8.06
N ASN A 308 17.57 -6.87 7.65
CA ASN A 308 17.78 -6.46 6.26
C ASN A 308 19.01 -7.11 5.61
N MET A 309 19.68 -8.03 6.30
CA MET A 309 20.90 -8.70 5.84
C MET A 309 20.77 -9.37 4.46
N GLY A 310 19.61 -9.95 4.15
CA GLY A 310 19.35 -10.55 2.84
C GLY A 310 19.46 -9.54 1.70
N LEU A 311 18.90 -8.34 1.89
CA LEU A 311 18.95 -7.26 0.91
C LEU A 311 20.37 -6.70 0.76
N VAL A 312 21.13 -6.58 1.86
CA VAL A 312 22.54 -6.15 1.80
C VAL A 312 23.39 -7.11 0.97
N LYS A 313 23.17 -8.42 1.08
CA LYS A 313 23.83 -9.42 0.22
C LYS A 313 23.42 -9.30 -1.25
N GLN A 314 22.14 -8.96 -1.51
CA GLN A 314 21.70 -8.65 -2.86
C GLN A 314 22.37 -7.38 -3.40
N CYS A 315 22.59 -6.34 -2.58
CA CYS A 315 23.37 -5.17 -2.98
C CYS A 315 24.79 -5.57 -3.41
N LEU A 316 25.48 -6.45 -2.67
CA LEU A 316 26.80 -6.93 -3.06
C LEU A 316 26.78 -7.66 -4.41
N THR A 317 25.78 -8.50 -4.64
CA THR A 317 25.58 -9.22 -5.91
C THR A 317 25.28 -8.25 -7.05
N SER A 318 24.44 -7.23 -6.80
CA SER A 318 24.11 -6.19 -7.77
C SER A 318 25.34 -5.37 -8.17
N LEU A 319 26.31 -5.18 -7.26
CA LEU A 319 27.54 -4.45 -7.57
C LEU A 319 28.39 -5.22 -8.59
N TYR A 320 28.50 -6.54 -8.43
CA TYR A 320 29.18 -7.40 -9.40
C TYR A 320 28.49 -7.33 -10.77
N LYS A 321 27.16 -7.47 -10.80
CA LYS A 321 26.33 -7.32 -12.01
C LYS A 321 26.57 -5.96 -12.69
N LYS A 322 26.56 -4.86 -11.93
CA LYS A 322 26.80 -3.50 -12.43
C LYS A 322 28.21 -3.32 -12.99
N ASN A 323 29.22 -3.89 -12.34
CA ASN A 323 30.59 -3.85 -12.83
C ASN A 323 30.73 -4.57 -14.18
N ILE A 324 30.05 -5.72 -14.36
CA ILE A 324 30.00 -6.44 -15.65
C ILE A 324 29.24 -5.60 -16.71
N GLN A 325 28.08 -5.03 -16.38
CA GLN A 325 27.34 -4.12 -17.28
C GLN A 325 28.15 -2.88 -17.69
N ARG A 326 29.09 -2.43 -16.85
CA ARG A 326 29.99 -1.33 -17.24
C ARG A 326 31.01 -1.76 -18.28
N LEU A 327 31.50 -2.99 -18.19
CA LEU A 327 32.44 -3.54 -19.17
C LEU A 327 31.82 -3.68 -20.56
N THR A 328 30.52 -4.00 -20.66
CA THR A 328 29.81 -4.07 -21.96
C THR A 328 29.70 -2.70 -22.66
N LYS A 329 29.79 -1.60 -21.91
CA LYS A 329 29.81 -0.24 -22.50
C LYS A 329 31.15 0.15 -23.10
N THR A 330 32.26 -0.43 -22.61
CA THR A 330 33.61 -0.10 -23.09
C THR A 330 34.23 -1.17 -23.98
N PHE A 331 33.79 -2.42 -23.87
CA PHE A 331 34.36 -3.55 -24.58
C PHE A 331 33.27 -4.26 -25.39
N LEU A 332 33.53 -4.43 -26.69
CA LEU A 332 32.70 -5.26 -27.57
C LEU A 332 33.01 -6.75 -27.38
N THR A 333 34.29 -7.09 -27.22
CA THR A 333 34.79 -8.45 -26.99
C THR A 333 35.72 -8.43 -25.79
N LEU A 334 35.47 -9.29 -24.80
CA LEU A 334 36.30 -9.39 -23.60
C LEU A 334 36.46 -10.86 -23.19
N SER A 335 37.69 -11.26 -22.83
CA SER A 335 37.94 -12.62 -22.33
C SER A 335 37.36 -12.80 -20.93
N LEU A 336 36.95 -14.04 -20.58
CA LEU A 336 36.42 -14.36 -19.25
C LEU A 336 37.47 -14.18 -18.14
N SER A 337 38.74 -14.39 -18.44
CA SER A 337 39.86 -14.15 -17.52
C SER A 337 40.01 -12.66 -17.21
N ASP A 338 39.99 -11.80 -18.23
CA ASP A 338 40.12 -10.35 -18.04
C ASP A 338 38.90 -9.78 -17.33
N MET A 339 37.71 -10.32 -17.61
CA MET A 339 36.48 -9.98 -16.89
C MET A 339 36.60 -10.32 -15.41
N ALA A 340 37.04 -11.53 -15.07
CA ALA A 340 37.23 -11.95 -13.68
C ALA A 340 38.23 -11.04 -12.94
N SER A 341 39.36 -10.71 -13.58
CA SER A 341 40.37 -9.82 -12.99
C SER A 341 39.86 -8.41 -12.75
N ARG A 342 39.09 -7.83 -13.69
CA ARG A 342 38.57 -6.45 -13.55
C ARG A 342 37.39 -6.33 -12.61
N VAL A 343 36.57 -7.37 -12.48
CA VAL A 343 35.40 -7.40 -11.58
C VAL A 343 35.77 -7.93 -10.18
N GLN A 344 37.02 -8.37 -9.99
CA GLN A 344 37.55 -8.99 -8.76
C GLN A 344 36.78 -10.27 -8.36
N LEU A 345 36.50 -11.12 -9.35
CA LEU A 345 35.95 -12.47 -9.14
C LEU A 345 37.08 -13.49 -8.92
N SER A 346 36.76 -14.63 -8.29
CA SER A 346 37.76 -15.64 -7.94
C SER A 346 38.35 -16.40 -9.13
N GLY A 347 37.67 -16.37 -10.28
CA GLY A 347 38.17 -16.97 -11.51
C GLY A 347 37.21 -16.87 -12.69
N PRO A 348 37.62 -17.38 -13.87
CA PRO A 348 36.84 -17.28 -15.11
C PRO A 348 35.53 -18.07 -15.06
N LYS A 349 35.48 -19.18 -14.32
CA LYS A 349 34.27 -19.99 -14.13
C LYS A 349 33.16 -19.23 -13.38
N GLU A 350 33.56 -18.39 -12.42
CA GLU A 350 32.60 -17.56 -11.69
C GLU A 350 32.07 -16.43 -12.58
N ALA A 351 32.95 -15.80 -13.36
CA ALA A 351 32.56 -14.80 -14.36
C ALA A 351 31.58 -15.37 -15.39
N GLU A 352 31.84 -16.57 -15.91
CA GLU A 352 30.93 -17.29 -16.82
C GLU A 352 29.55 -17.50 -16.19
N LYS A 353 29.50 -17.95 -14.93
CA LYS A 353 28.24 -18.15 -14.21
C LYS A 353 27.45 -16.84 -14.03
N TYR A 354 28.13 -15.74 -13.69
CA TYR A 354 27.46 -14.44 -13.60
C TYR A 354 26.92 -13.99 -14.95
N VAL A 355 27.70 -14.11 -16.02
CA VAL A 355 27.27 -13.73 -17.37
C VAL A 355 26.05 -14.55 -17.81
N LEU A 356 26.06 -15.87 -17.60
CA LEU A 356 24.92 -16.73 -17.93
C LEU A 356 23.65 -16.31 -17.20
N HIS A 357 23.72 -16.11 -15.88
CA HIS A 357 22.56 -15.63 -15.11
C HIS A 357 22.09 -14.25 -15.55
N MET A 358 23.01 -13.34 -15.91
CA MET A 358 22.64 -12.01 -16.40
C MET A 358 22.00 -12.05 -17.80
N ILE A 359 22.31 -13.05 -18.62
CA ILE A 359 21.64 -13.27 -19.91
C ILE A 359 20.26 -13.89 -19.68
N GLU A 360 20.13 -14.87 -18.78
CA GLU A 360 18.85 -15.47 -18.39
C GLU A 360 17.88 -14.45 -17.79
N ASP A 361 18.39 -13.55 -16.92
CA ASP A 361 17.63 -12.47 -16.31
C ASP A 361 17.33 -11.30 -17.29
N GLY A 362 17.91 -11.31 -18.51
CA GLY A 362 17.75 -10.23 -19.50
C GLY A 362 18.49 -8.92 -19.15
N GLU A 363 19.43 -8.96 -18.22
CA GLU A 363 20.20 -7.80 -17.75
C GLU A 363 21.36 -7.42 -18.68
N ILE A 364 21.85 -8.35 -19.51
CA ILE A 364 22.87 -8.12 -20.53
C ILE A 364 22.42 -8.76 -21.85
N TYR A 365 22.43 -7.96 -22.92
CA TYR A 365 22.24 -8.43 -24.28
C TYR A 365 23.61 -8.77 -24.89
N ALA A 366 24.05 -10.01 -24.70
CA ALA A 366 25.17 -10.59 -25.45
C ALA A 366 24.58 -11.38 -26.62
N THR A 367 24.95 -11.02 -27.85
CA THR A 367 24.21 -11.36 -29.06
C THR A 367 24.27 -12.85 -29.44
N ILE A 368 23.10 -13.44 -29.70
CA ILE A 368 22.87 -14.23 -30.91
C ILE A 368 21.94 -13.35 -31.78
N ASN A 369 22.45 -12.93 -32.94
CA ASN A 369 21.80 -12.00 -33.84
C ASN A 369 20.45 -12.56 -34.30
N GLN A 370 19.35 -11.98 -33.83
CA GLN A 370 18.05 -12.15 -34.44
C GLN A 370 17.36 -10.78 -34.42
N LYS A 371 17.00 -10.31 -35.62
CA LYS A 371 16.34 -9.02 -35.87
C LYS A 371 15.25 -8.78 -34.82
N MET A 372 15.38 -7.74 -34.01
CA MET A 372 14.32 -7.26 -33.13
C MET A 372 13.05 -7.08 -33.96
N GLU A 373 12.03 -7.89 -33.67
CA GLU A 373 10.73 -7.82 -34.34
C GLU A 373 10.07 -6.48 -34.00
N CYS A 374 9.94 -5.59 -35.00
CA CYS A 374 9.25 -4.30 -34.87
C CYS A 374 7.80 -4.44 -34.37
N ALA A 375 7.19 -5.62 -34.49
CA ALA A 375 5.83 -5.89 -34.01
C ALA A 375 5.70 -5.79 -32.47
N ALA A 376 6.68 -6.31 -31.73
CA ALA A 376 6.66 -6.26 -30.26
C ALA A 376 6.87 -4.82 -29.73
N MET A 377 7.70 -4.02 -30.41
CA MET A 377 7.87 -2.60 -30.07
C MET A 377 6.61 -1.77 -30.34
N LEU A 378 5.88 -2.05 -31.43
CA LEU A 378 4.62 -1.37 -31.72
C LEU A 378 3.54 -1.69 -30.67
N GLN A 379 3.43 -2.95 -30.23
CA GLN A 379 2.51 -3.34 -29.16
C GLN A 379 2.86 -2.69 -27.82
N GLN A 380 4.15 -2.62 -27.48
CA GLN A 380 4.59 -1.93 -26.26
C GLN A 380 4.28 -0.42 -26.32
N LEU A 381 4.50 0.21 -27.47
CA LEU A 381 4.19 1.63 -27.68
C LEU A 381 2.68 1.90 -27.55
N ASP A 382 1.84 1.06 -28.16
CA ASP A 382 0.38 1.18 -28.04
C ASP A 382 -0.08 1.02 -26.59
N LYS A 383 0.49 0.06 -25.86
CA LYS A 383 0.21 -0.12 -24.42
C LYS A 383 0.61 1.09 -23.58
N GLU A 384 1.78 1.68 -23.81
CA GLU A 384 2.19 2.90 -23.09
C GLU A 384 1.32 4.11 -23.48
N MET A 385 0.91 4.22 -24.75
CA MET A 385 -0.01 5.25 -25.22
C MET A 385 -1.37 5.14 -24.54
N GLN A 386 -1.93 3.92 -24.42
CA GLN A 386 -3.18 3.68 -23.70
C GLN A 386 -3.09 4.10 -22.23
N LYS A 387 -1.98 3.83 -21.54
CA LYS A 387 -1.77 4.31 -20.15
C LYS A 387 -1.77 5.84 -20.07
N CYS A 388 -1.11 6.52 -21.03
CA CYS A 388 -1.11 7.99 -21.07
C CYS A 388 -2.51 8.56 -21.30
N ILE A 389 -3.31 7.94 -22.17
CA ILE A 389 -4.71 8.34 -22.40
C ILE A 389 -5.53 8.17 -21.12
N GLN A 390 -5.43 7.03 -20.44
CA GLN A 390 -6.11 6.79 -19.16
C GLN A 390 -5.70 7.81 -18.09
N LEU A 391 -4.42 8.20 -18.04
CA LEU A 391 -3.93 9.21 -17.13
C LEU A 391 -4.50 10.60 -17.46
N ASP A 392 -4.60 10.97 -18.74
CA ASP A 392 -5.20 12.23 -19.19
C ASP A 392 -6.69 12.31 -18.87
N GLU A 393 -7.43 11.22 -19.06
CA GLU A 393 -8.84 11.13 -18.66
C GLU A 393 -9.02 11.33 -17.16
N LYS A 394 -8.17 10.68 -16.33
CA LYS A 394 -8.18 10.88 -14.88
C LYS A 394 -7.82 12.30 -14.46
N LEU A 395 -6.84 12.92 -15.12
CA LEU A 395 -6.46 14.32 -14.87
C LEU A 395 -7.63 15.27 -15.17
N LYS A 396 -8.36 15.04 -16.26
CA LYS A 396 -9.56 15.82 -16.61
C LYS A 396 -10.68 15.66 -15.58
N GLU A 397 -10.86 14.46 -15.04
CA GLU A 397 -11.85 14.21 -13.99
C GLU A 397 -11.49 14.94 -12.69
N MET A 398 -10.23 14.84 -12.24
CA MET A 398 -9.75 15.59 -11.08
C MET A 398 -9.87 17.11 -11.27
N ASP A 399 -9.55 17.63 -12.45
CA ASP A 399 -9.71 19.06 -12.77
C ASP A 399 -11.19 19.48 -12.70
N ARG A 400 -12.09 18.64 -13.19
CA ARG A 400 -13.54 18.86 -13.09
C ARG A 400 -14.02 18.87 -11.64
N GLU A 401 -13.55 17.96 -10.80
CA GLU A 401 -13.90 17.94 -9.37
C GLU A 401 -13.40 19.20 -8.64
N ILE A 402 -12.17 19.63 -8.93
CA ILE A 402 -11.61 20.87 -8.38
C ILE A 402 -12.42 22.08 -8.86
N ALA A 403 -12.81 22.13 -10.14
CA ALA A 403 -13.58 23.23 -10.71
C ALA A 403 -14.99 23.35 -10.10
N VAL A 404 -15.61 22.23 -9.69
CA VAL A 404 -16.93 22.21 -9.04
C VAL A 404 -16.82 22.51 -7.54
N ASN A 405 -15.62 22.47 -6.95
CA ASN A 405 -15.43 22.70 -5.52
C ASN A 405 -15.77 24.15 -5.13
N PRO A 406 -16.75 24.39 -4.24
CA PRO A 406 -17.22 25.74 -3.90
C PRO A 406 -16.13 26.65 -3.32
N GLN A 407 -15.12 26.09 -2.63
CA GLN A 407 -14.01 26.89 -2.11
C GLN A 407 -13.06 27.37 -3.22
N PHE A 408 -12.90 26.57 -4.28
CA PHE A 408 -12.12 26.93 -5.45
C PHE A 408 -12.87 27.97 -6.29
N VAL A 409 -14.18 27.77 -6.48
CA VAL A 409 -15.06 28.73 -7.18
C VAL A 409 -15.06 30.08 -6.45
N GLN A 410 -15.21 30.11 -5.13
CA GLN A 410 -15.18 31.36 -4.36
C GLN A 410 -13.84 32.10 -4.48
N LYS A 411 -12.70 31.39 -4.40
CA LYS A 411 -11.37 31.99 -4.54
C LYS A 411 -11.07 32.48 -5.96
N SER A 412 -11.49 31.71 -6.97
CA SER A 412 -11.31 32.10 -8.37
C SER A 412 -12.23 33.26 -8.78
N SER A 413 -13.46 33.33 -8.24
CA SER A 413 -14.35 34.47 -8.46
C SER A 413 -13.88 35.73 -7.72
N SER A 414 -13.37 35.61 -6.49
CA SER A 414 -12.86 36.77 -5.74
C SER A 414 -11.56 37.33 -6.32
N SER A 415 -10.78 36.52 -7.03
CA SER A 415 -9.55 36.97 -7.69
C SER A 415 -9.82 37.80 -8.94
N HIS A 416 -11.05 37.80 -9.48
CA HIS A 416 -11.40 38.59 -10.66
C HIS A 416 -11.85 40.03 -10.35
N ASP A 417 -12.18 40.35 -9.09
CA ASP A 417 -12.61 41.70 -8.72
C ASP A 417 -11.45 42.66 -8.37
N ASP A 418 -10.25 42.14 -8.08
CA ASP A 418 -9.09 42.96 -7.71
C ASP A 418 -8.21 43.42 -8.91
N ASP A 419 -8.49 42.93 -10.13
CA ASP A 419 -7.72 43.24 -11.36
C ASP A 419 -8.52 44.12 -12.37
N LEU A 420 -9.33 45.07 -11.89
CA LEU A 420 -9.91 46.14 -12.71
C LEU A 420 -9.11 47.45 -12.54
N PRO A 421 -8.36 47.91 -13.57
CA PRO A 421 -7.66 49.19 -13.51
C PRO A 421 -8.68 50.34 -13.59
N GLY A 422 -8.55 51.29 -12.66
CA GLY A 422 -9.55 52.32 -12.38
C GLY A 422 -9.98 53.18 -13.57
N SER A 423 -11.29 53.49 -13.60
CA SER A 423 -11.84 54.63 -14.32
C SER A 423 -12.09 55.78 -13.34
N SER A 424 -11.04 56.56 -13.08
CA SER A 424 -11.18 57.93 -12.58
C SER A 424 -11.60 58.84 -13.74
N SER A 425 -12.91 59.03 -13.92
CA SER A 425 -13.44 60.11 -14.76
C SER A 425 -14.14 61.15 -13.91
N LYS A 426 -13.43 62.26 -13.73
CA LYS A 426 -13.92 63.58 -13.29
C LYS A 426 -15.26 63.92 -13.95
N ILE A 427 -16.22 64.40 -13.16
CA ILE A 427 -17.23 65.35 -13.62
C ILE A 427 -17.19 66.55 -12.67
N GLN A 428 -17.14 67.73 -13.27
CA GLN A 428 -16.81 69.04 -12.72
C GLN A 428 -18.04 69.96 -12.89
N GLY A 429 -18.37 70.75 -11.87
CA GLY A 429 -19.34 71.88 -11.90
C GLY A 429 -20.80 71.48 -11.66
N TYR A 430 -21.59 72.13 -10.82
CA TYR A 430 -21.56 73.49 -10.25
C TYR A 430 -21.99 73.48 -8.79
#